data_AF-A0A7C5PGY4-F1
#
_entry.id   AF-A0A7C5PGY4-F1
#
_cell.length_a   1.000
_cell.length_b   1.000
_cell.length_c   1.000
_cell.angle_alpha   90.00
_cell.angle_beta   90.00
_cell.angle_gamma   90.00
#
_symmetry.space_group_name_H-M   'P 1'
#
loop_
_entity.id
_entity.type
_entity.pdbx_description
1 polymer ?
#
loop_
_entity_poly.entity_id
_entity_poly.type
_entity_poly.pdbx_seq_one_letter_code
_entity_poly.pdbx_strand_id
1 'polypeptide(L)'
;MTTTLEKTMTAFLLLWIISIGVQLLLHWLMICPALYRHGQRFPTGFLPWRVFRELRIYRSLLTAEARSLNRYYLYLLLFWFNILLGLVLGLLVLWDHTSIADPALR
;
A
#
# COMPACT_ATOMS: atom_id res chain seq x y z
N MET A 1 5.40 -31.21 0.12
CA MET A 1 4.58 -30.19 -0.58
C MET A 1 4.35 -28.92 0.25
N THR A 2 4.43 -28.98 1.59
CA THR A 2 4.29 -27.82 2.51
C THR A 2 5.38 -26.76 2.36
N THR A 3 6.63 -27.17 2.12
CA THR A 3 7.79 -26.26 2.08
C THR A 3 7.79 -25.27 0.91
N THR A 4 7.08 -25.55 -0.19
CA THR A 4 6.96 -24.62 -1.32
C THR A 4 5.90 -23.56 -1.06
N LEU A 5 4.76 -23.93 -0.47
CA LEU A 5 3.69 -23.00 -0.12
C LEU A 5 4.16 -21.99 0.94
N GLU A 6 4.81 -22.47 2.00
CA GLU A 6 5.38 -21.61 3.05
C GLU A 6 6.40 -20.61 2.51
N LYS A 7 7.28 -21.05 1.61
CA LYS A 7 8.25 -20.17 0.94
C LYS A 7 7.56 -19.10 0.09
N THR A 8 6.54 -19.49 -0.66
CA THR A 8 5.75 -18.57 -1.50
C THR A 8 4.99 -17.55 -0.65
N MET A 9 4.35 -17.98 0.44
CA MET A 9 3.68 -17.09 1.39
C MET A 9 4.66 -16.10 2.02
N THR A 10 5.82 -16.57 2.48
CA THR A 10 6.85 -15.72 3.08
C THR A 10 7.37 -14.68 2.07
N ALA A 11 7.58 -15.09 0.81
CA ALA A 11 8.00 -14.17 -0.26
C ALA A 11 6.95 -13.09 -0.54
N PHE A 12 5.66 -13.46 -0.63
CA PHE A 12 4.58 -12.50 -0.81
C PHE A 12 4.43 -11.56 0.40
N LEU A 13 4.62 -12.07 1.62
CA LEU A 13 4.54 -11.29 2.84
C LEU A 13 5.68 -10.27 2.92
N LEU A 14 6.91 -10.68 2.59
CA LEU A 14 8.05 -9.78 2.44
C LEU A 14 7.81 -8.72 1.37
N LEU A 15 7.32 -9.13 0.19
CA LEU A 15 6.99 -8.21 -0.88
C LEU A 15 5.95 -7.18 -0.43
N TRP A 16 4.94 -7.60 0.33
CA TRP A 16 3.89 -6.73 0.86
C TRP A 16 4.42 -5.74 1.89
N ILE A 17 5.23 -6.19 2.85
CA ILE A 17 5.86 -5.31 3.85
C ILE A 17 6.76 -4.27 3.17
N ILE A 18 7.61 -4.69 2.23
CA ILE A 18 8.51 -3.78 1.50
C ILE A 18 7.70 -2.78 0.68
N SER A 19 6.64 -3.24 0.00
CA SER A 19 5.79 -2.38 -0.82
C SER A 19 5.01 -1.36 -0.01
N ILE A 20 4.55 -1.71 1.20
CA ILE A 20 3.96 -0.75 2.15
C ILE A 20 5.02 0.24 2.64
N GLY A 21 6.24 -0.23 2.97
CA GLY A 21 7.34 0.62 3.39
C GLY A 21 7.72 1.66 2.33
N VAL A 22 7.85 1.23 1.06
CA VAL A 22 8.10 2.11 -0.08
C VAL A 22 6.95 3.10 -0.26
N GLN A 23 5.70 2.65 -0.15
CA GLN A 23 4.54 3.53 -0.24
C GLN A 23 4.55 4.61 0.85
N LEU A 24 4.85 4.24 2.10
CA LEU A 24 4.95 5.17 3.21
C LEU A 24 6.09 6.17 3.00
N LEU A 25 7.24 5.70 2.51
CA LEU A 25 8.39 6.55 2.20
C LEU A 25 8.05 7.55 1.09
N LEU A 26 7.37 7.12 0.02
CA LEU A 26 6.89 7.99 -1.05
C LEU A 26 5.92 9.04 -0.54
N HIS A 27 4.99 8.65 0.34
CA HIS A 27 4.07 9.58 0.98
C HIS A 27 4.83 10.65 1.75
N TRP A 28 5.79 10.21 2.57
CA TRP A 28 6.53 11.10 3.46
C TRP A 28 7.50 12.02 2.71
N LEU A 29 8.17 11.55 1.66
CA LEU A 29 9.13 12.33 0.88
C LEU A 29 8.47 13.22 -0.18
N MET A 30 7.30 12.85 -0.72
CA MET A 30 6.69 13.59 -1.84
C MET A 30 5.47 14.39 -1.42
N ILE A 31 4.56 13.78 -0.65
CA ILE A 31 3.25 14.36 -0.33
C ILE A 31 3.36 15.27 0.89
N CYS A 32 3.99 14.81 1.99
CA CYS A 32 4.13 15.60 3.21
C CYS A 32 4.86 16.95 3.02
N PRO A 33 6.05 17.04 2.39
CA PRO A 33 6.73 18.33 2.22
C PRO A 33 5.99 19.28 1.29
N ALA A 34 5.27 18.77 0.28
CA ALA A 34 4.42 19.60 -0.58
C ALA A 34 3.25 20.20 0.20
N LEU A 35 2.62 19.43 1.10
CA LEU A 35 1.57 19.92 2.00
C LEU A 35 2.11 20.88 3.06
N TYR A 36 3.30 20.62 3.62
CA TYR A 36 3.94 21.47 4.63
C TYR A 36 4.28 22.86 4.09
N ARG A 37 4.76 22.94 2.85
CA ARG A 37 5.05 24.23 2.18
C ARG A 37 3.81 25.12 2.05
N HIS A 38 2.63 24.51 1.95
CA HIS A 38 1.34 25.22 1.85
C HIS A 38 0.63 25.36 3.21
N GLY A 39 1.37 25.26 4.32
CA GLY A 39 0.87 25.61 5.66
C GLY A 39 0.10 24.52 6.41
N GLN A 40 0.04 23.29 5.88
CA GLN A 40 -0.55 22.15 6.61
C GLN A 40 0.41 21.70 7.72
N ARG A 41 0.04 21.93 8.98
CA ARG A 41 0.85 21.59 10.17
C ARG A 41 0.45 20.22 10.72
N PHE A 42 1.10 19.15 10.28
CA PHE A 42 1.52 17.93 11.04
C PHE A 42 1.91 16.81 10.06
N PRO A 43 2.81 15.87 10.43
CA PRO A 43 2.98 14.61 9.70
C PRO A 43 1.74 13.73 9.91
N THR A 44 0.76 13.85 9.03
CA THR A 44 -0.55 13.19 9.15
C THR A 44 -0.66 11.87 8.40
N GLY A 45 0.47 11.35 7.90
CA GLY A 45 0.57 10.11 7.13
C GLY A 45 0.38 8.80 7.90
N PHE A 46 0.02 8.84 9.19
CA PHE A 46 -0.22 7.64 10.00
C PHE A 46 -1.67 7.16 10.01
N LEU A 47 -2.63 7.98 9.58
CA LEU A 47 -4.05 7.62 9.61
C LEU A 47 -4.56 7.27 8.21
N PRO A 48 -4.94 6.01 7.94
CA PRO A 48 -5.30 5.56 6.58
C PRO A 48 -6.48 6.33 5.96
N TRP A 49 -7.41 6.83 6.76
CA TRP A 49 -8.52 7.68 6.28
C TRP A 49 -8.09 9.10 5.88
N ARG A 50 -7.00 9.65 6.45
CA ARG A 50 -6.47 10.98 6.07
C ARG A 50 -5.67 10.94 4.77
N VAL A 51 -5.05 9.81 4.45
CA VAL A 51 -4.25 9.63 3.22
C VAL A 51 -5.05 10.02 1.97
N PHE A 52 -6.33 9.66 1.89
CA PHE A 52 -7.19 10.04 0.76
C PHE A 52 -7.46 11.55 0.67
N ARG A 53 -7.65 12.21 1.83
CA ARG A 53 -7.85 13.66 1.89
C ARG A 53 -6.58 14.39 1.46
N GLU A 54 -5.43 13.92 1.92
CA GLU A 54 -4.11 14.45 1.56
C GLU A 54 -3.79 14.24 0.09
N LEU A 55 -4.10 13.08 -0.48
CA LEU A 55 -3.95 12.84 -1.92
C LEU A 55 -4.80 13.79 -2.76
N ARG A 56 -6.04 14.08 -2.33
CA ARG A 56 -6.93 15.01 -3.04
C ARG A 56 -6.37 16.43 -3.03
N ILE A 57 -5.86 16.87 -1.88
CA ILE A 57 -5.21 18.19 -1.75
C ILE A 57 -3.94 18.23 -2.58
N TYR A 58 -3.10 17.19 -2.51
CA TYR A 58 -1.87 17.08 -3.29
C TYR A 58 -2.13 17.14 -4.80
N ARG A 59 -3.19 16.48 -5.29
CA ARG A 59 -3.63 16.60 -6.69
C ARG A 59 -4.00 18.04 -7.03
N SER A 60 -4.77 18.72 -6.18
CA SER A 60 -5.16 20.12 -6.42
C SER A 60 -3.95 21.06 -6.46
N LEU A 61 -2.94 20.82 -5.62
CA LEU A 61 -1.69 21.57 -5.60
C LEU A 61 -0.86 21.32 -6.87
N LEU A 62 -0.72 20.07 -7.30
CA LEU A 62 -0.02 19.74 -8.54
C LEU A 62 -0.70 20.36 -9.77
N THR A 63 -2.04 20.37 -9.81
CA THR A 63 -2.79 21.03 -10.89
C THR A 63 -2.65 22.55 -10.84
N ALA A 64 -2.62 23.15 -9.65
CA ALA A 64 -2.44 24.60 -9.49
C ALA A 64 -1.03 25.05 -9.90
N GLU A 65 -0.01 24.22 -9.64
CA GLU A 65 1.39 24.47 -10.03
C GLU A 65 1.72 24.00 -11.47
N ALA A 66 0.73 23.55 -12.25
CA ALA A 66 0.90 22.95 -13.59
C ALA A 66 1.98 21.83 -13.65
N ARG A 67 2.17 21.11 -12.55
CA ARG A 67 3.17 20.03 -12.42
C ARG A 67 2.61 18.68 -12.86
N SER A 68 3.50 17.79 -13.28
CA SER A 68 3.10 16.44 -13.72
C SER A 68 2.39 15.67 -12.60
N LEU A 69 1.27 15.02 -12.93
CA LEU A 69 0.52 14.16 -12.02
C LEU A 69 1.13 12.74 -11.88
N ASN A 70 2.26 12.46 -12.55
CA ASN A 70 2.87 11.12 -12.55
C ASN A 70 3.15 10.58 -11.15
N ARG A 71 3.63 11.42 -10.22
CA ARG A 71 3.90 11.01 -8.83
C ARG A 71 2.63 10.64 -8.08
N TYR A 72 1.54 11.36 -8.32
CA TYR A 72 0.23 11.06 -7.77
C TYR A 72 -0.29 9.70 -8.29
N TYR A 73 -0.19 9.46 -9.60
CA TYR A 73 -0.62 8.19 -10.19
C TYR A 73 0.26 7.01 -9.77
N LEU A 74 1.56 7.21 -9.63
CA LEU A 74 2.49 6.18 -9.13
C LEU A 74 2.14 5.77 -7.69
N TYR A 75 1.84 6.75 -6.83
CA TYR A 75 1.37 6.46 -5.47
C TYR A 75 0.05 5.68 -5.47
N LEU A 76 -0.90 6.10 -6.31
CA LEU A 76 -2.20 5.45 -6.42
C LEU A 76 -2.07 4.01 -6.95
N LEU A 77 -1.18 3.79 -7.92
CA LEU A 77 -0.88 2.45 -8.44
C LEU A 77 -0.30 1.55 -7.34
N LEU A 78 0.67 2.05 -6.57
CA LEU A 78 1.25 1.30 -5.43
C LEU A 78 0.18 0.98 -4.38
N PHE A 79 -0.74 1.91 -4.12
CA PHE A 79 -1.84 1.69 -3.19
C PHE A 79 -2.72 0.51 -3.61
N TRP A 80 -3.18 0.51 -4.86
CA TRP A 80 -4.00 -0.58 -5.40
C TRP A 80 -3.24 -1.89 -5.47
N PHE A 81 -1.96 -1.85 -5.83
CA PHE A 81 -1.09 -3.02 -5.80
C PHE A 81 -1.01 -3.63 -4.39
N ASN A 82 -0.81 -2.82 -3.34
CA ASN A 82 -0.77 -3.28 -1.95
C ASN A 82 -2.10 -3.86 -1.46
N ILE A 83 -3.24 -3.30 -1.90
CA ILE A 83 -4.57 -3.86 -1.60
C ILE A 83 -4.73 -5.24 -2.25
N LEU A 84 -4.42 -5.35 -3.54
CA LEU A 84 -4.52 -6.62 -4.28
C LEU A 84 -3.60 -7.68 -3.68
N LEU A 85 -2.36 -7.30 -3.34
CA LEU A 85 -1.39 -8.20 -2.74
C LEU A 85 -1.84 -8.67 -1.35
N GLY A 86 -2.39 -7.77 -0.52
CA GLY A 86 -2.98 -8.12 0.76
C GLY A 86 -4.19 -9.06 0.64
N LEU A 87 -5.02 -8.87 -0.40
CA LEU A 87 -6.15 -9.75 -0.69
C LEU A 87 -5.68 -11.15 -1.09
N VAL A 88 -4.68 -11.25 -1.98
CA VAL A 88 -4.08 -12.54 -2.37
C VAL A 88 -3.47 -13.24 -1.15
N LEU A 89 -2.74 -12.52 -0.29
CA LEU A 89 -2.22 -13.07 0.96
C LEU A 89 -3.33 -13.57 1.88
N GLY A 90 -4.41 -12.81 2.04
CA GLY A 90 -5.57 -13.21 2.84
C GLY A 90 -6.24 -14.48 2.30
N LEU A 91 -6.38 -14.60 0.98
CA LEU A 91 -6.89 -15.81 0.33
C LEU A 91 -5.97 -17.01 0.53
N LEU A 92 -4.66 -16.83 0.41
CA LEU A 92 -3.68 -17.90 0.64
C LEU A 92 -3.70 -18.40 2.09
N VAL A 93 -3.80 -17.49 3.06
CA VAL A 93 -3.92 -17.84 4.48
C VAL A 93 -5.25 -18.57 4.75
N LEU A 94 -6.35 -18.08 4.19
CA LEU A 94 -7.65 -18.74 4.33
C LEU A 94 -7.66 -20.15 3.71
N TRP A 95 -7.03 -20.30 2.54
CA TRP A 95 -6.86 -21.58 1.87
C TRP A 95 -6.05 -22.56 2.73
N ASP A 96 -4.90 -22.11 3.25
CA ASP A 96 -4.08 -22.93 4.14
C ASP A 96 -4.89 -23.38 5.36
N HIS A 97 -5.59 -22.45 6.02
CA HIS A 97 -6.36 -22.73 7.23
C HIS A 97 -7.54 -23.68 6.98
N THR A 98 -8.21 -23.61 5.83
CA THR A 98 -9.30 -24.52 5.44
C THR A 98 -8.80 -25.89 5.01
N SER A 99 -7.69 -25.96 4.27
CA SER A 99 -7.06 -27.22 3.85
C SER A 99 -6.48 -28.05 5.01
N ILE A 100 -6.13 -27.38 6.13
CA ILE A 100 -5.70 -28.04 7.36
C ILE A 100 -6.91 -28.57 8.16
N ALA A 101 -8.05 -27.88 8.10
CA ALA A 101 -9.24 -28.21 8.88
C ALA A 101 -10.08 -29.34 8.28
N ASP A 102 -9.99 -29.58 6.97
CA ASP A 102 -10.80 -30.59 6.27
C ASP A 102 -9.92 -31.72 5.68
N PRO A 103 -9.86 -32.90 6.33
CA PRO A 103 -9.00 -34.00 5.87
C PRO A 103 -9.46 -34.64 4.55
N ALA A 104 -10.66 -34.31 4.07
CA ALA A 104 -11.22 -34.83 2.81
C ALA A 104 -10.62 -34.19 1.54
N LEU A 105 -9.88 -33.08 1.67
CA LEU A 105 -9.25 -32.33 0.58
C LEU A 105 -7.75 -32.63 0.41
N ARG A 106 -7.21 -33.62 1.14
CA ARG A 106 -5.79 -34.04 1.07
C ARG A 106 -5.53 -35.12 0.03
#